data_AF-A0A356E776-F1
#
_entry.id   AF-A0A356E776-F1
#
_cell.length_a   1.000
_cell.length_b   1.000
_cell.length_c   1.000
_cell.angle_alpha   90.00
_cell.angle_beta   90.00
_cell.angle_gamma   90.00
#
_symmetry.space_group_name_H-M   'P 1'
#
loop_
_entity.id
_entity.type
_entity.pdbx_description
1 polymer ?
#
loop_
_entity_poly.entity_id
_entity_poly.type
_entity_poly.pdbx_seq_one_letter_code
_entity_poly.pdbx_strand_id
1 'polypeptide(L)'
;MFETKEIMEKMLLEDRKWPASFLTRKRNYIAITRPEDLTSYDYVASLQKGQIIDWKKWDLTCSDITWEAWNYLLPIMQREYFKNLPNDMEDYLMKFFWYLSEDKHLTDLFALFNNTDRVKFKEWLSFILFSGNDPFSFLIEDELLSILDYIEHI
;
A
#
# COMPACT_ATOMS: atom_id res chain seq x y z
N MET A 1 24.87 -10.45 2.16
CA MET A 1 24.19 -9.15 2.42
C MET A 1 24.08 -8.27 1.16
N PHE A 2 25.01 -8.34 0.19
CA PHE A 2 24.88 -7.62 -1.10
C PHE A 2 23.79 -8.18 -2.02
N GLU A 3 23.61 -9.50 -2.08
CA GLU A 3 22.59 -10.15 -2.94
C GLU A 3 21.16 -9.76 -2.57
N THR A 4 20.84 -9.64 -1.27
CA THR A 4 19.49 -9.30 -0.82
C THR A 4 19.08 -7.90 -1.27
N LYS A 5 20.00 -6.93 -1.25
CA LYS A 5 19.71 -5.55 -1.66
C LYS A 5 19.45 -5.44 -3.16
N GLU A 6 20.24 -6.13 -3.97
CA GLU A 6 20.11 -6.12 -5.43
C GLU A 6 18.83 -6.86 -5.89
N ILE A 7 18.41 -7.89 -5.15
CA ILE A 7 17.11 -8.56 -5.35
C ILE A 7 15.96 -7.62 -4.95
N MET A 8 16.06 -6.93 -3.81
CA MET A 8 15.04 -5.97 -3.35
C MET A 8 14.85 -4.81 -4.34
N GLU A 9 15.92 -4.26 -4.90
CA GLU A 9 15.85 -3.18 -5.89
C GLU A 9 15.13 -3.58 -7.18
N LYS A 10 15.24 -4.85 -7.60
CA LYS A 10 14.54 -5.36 -8.80
C LYS A 10 13.03 -5.45 -8.62
N MET A 11 12.56 -5.66 -7.39
CA MET A 11 11.15 -5.76 -7.04
C MET A 11 10.48 -4.39 -6.85
N LEU A 12 11.23 -3.29 -6.84
CA LEU A 12 10.68 -1.96 -6.57
C LEU A 12 9.79 -1.46 -7.71
N LEU A 13 8.54 -1.16 -7.37
CA LEU A 13 7.62 -0.40 -8.21
C LEU A 13 8.21 0.99 -8.50
N GLU A 14 7.99 1.48 -9.72
CA GLU A 14 8.45 2.80 -10.13
C GLU A 14 7.71 3.91 -9.37
N ASP A 15 8.37 5.05 -9.16
CA ASP A 15 7.73 6.22 -8.58
C ASP A 15 6.59 6.71 -9.47
N ARG A 16 5.47 7.10 -8.86
CA ARG A 16 4.32 7.64 -9.60
C ARG A 16 4.18 9.14 -9.50
N LYS A 17 3.37 9.68 -10.41
CA LYS A 17 2.95 11.07 -10.38
C LYS A 17 2.05 11.32 -9.16
N TRP A 18 2.15 12.55 -8.65
CA TRP A 18 1.25 13.04 -7.62
C TRP A 18 -0.21 12.96 -8.09
N PRO A 19 -1.14 12.43 -7.28
CA PRO A 19 -2.52 12.24 -7.68
C PRO A 19 -3.26 13.58 -7.79
N ALA A 20 -4.34 13.63 -8.58
CA ALA A 20 -5.15 14.84 -8.68
C ALA A 20 -5.96 15.11 -7.39
N SER A 21 -6.34 14.05 -6.67
CA SER A 21 -6.97 14.11 -5.35
C SER A 21 -6.51 12.92 -4.51
N PHE A 22 -6.23 13.17 -3.23
CA PHE A 22 -5.95 12.10 -2.27
C PHE A 22 -7.20 11.43 -1.71
N LEU A 23 -8.27 12.21 -1.54
CA LEU A 23 -9.42 11.80 -0.74
C LEU A 23 -10.68 11.72 -1.59
N THR A 24 -11.47 10.65 -1.39
CA THR A 24 -12.76 10.42 -2.07
C THR A 24 -13.90 11.20 -1.42
N ARG A 25 -13.79 11.47 -0.11
CA ARG A 25 -14.81 12.14 0.70
C ARG A 25 -14.40 13.57 1.06
N LYS A 26 -15.40 14.43 1.17
CA LYS A 26 -15.23 15.80 1.70
C LYS A 26 -15.09 15.76 3.21
N ARG A 27 -14.31 16.67 3.78
CA ARG A 27 -14.11 16.84 5.22
C ARG A 27 -15.41 16.84 6.03
N ASN A 28 -16.44 17.54 5.55
CA ASN A 28 -17.73 17.63 6.24
C ASN A 28 -18.43 16.26 6.39
N TYR A 29 -18.25 15.35 5.42
CA TYR A 29 -18.80 14.01 5.53
C TYR A 29 -18.12 13.25 6.67
N ILE A 30 -16.79 13.27 6.71
CA ILE A 30 -15.98 12.64 7.77
C ILE A 30 -16.34 13.23 9.14
N ALA A 31 -16.46 14.55 9.25
CA ALA A 31 -16.84 15.22 10.48
C ALA A 31 -18.19 14.74 11.05
N ILE A 32 -19.12 14.31 10.19
CA ILE A 32 -20.45 13.83 10.59
C ILE A 32 -20.42 12.34 10.92
N THR A 33 -19.73 11.53 10.10
CA THR A 33 -19.82 10.06 10.20
C THR A 33 -18.75 9.43 11.09
N ARG A 34 -17.55 10.04 11.15
CA ARG A 34 -16.35 9.54 11.83
C ARG A 34 -15.50 10.73 12.31
N PRO A 35 -15.99 11.54 13.27
CA PRO A 35 -15.25 12.71 13.73
C PRO A 35 -13.87 12.39 14.33
N GLU A 36 -13.67 11.17 14.84
CA GLU A 36 -12.38 10.63 15.30
C GLU A 36 -11.31 10.63 14.22
N ASP A 37 -11.69 10.43 12.95
CA ASP A 37 -10.78 10.38 11.80
C ASP A 37 -10.32 11.76 11.33
N LEU A 38 -10.89 12.86 11.86
CA LEU A 38 -10.64 14.22 11.34
C LEU A 38 -9.17 14.64 11.38
N THR A 39 -8.43 14.20 12.40
CA THR A 39 -7.00 14.52 12.51
C THR A 39 -6.20 13.86 11.38
N SER A 40 -6.46 12.57 11.13
CA SER A 40 -5.86 11.81 10.03
C SER A 40 -6.30 12.38 8.68
N TYR A 41 -7.57 12.77 8.55
CA TYR A 41 -8.10 13.44 7.35
C TYR A 41 -7.36 14.73 7.05
N ASP A 42 -7.25 15.62 8.04
CA ASP A 42 -6.60 16.91 7.87
C ASP A 42 -5.10 16.73 7.58
N TYR A 43 -4.46 15.71 8.15
CA TYR A 43 -3.10 15.32 7.79
C TYR A 43 -2.98 14.93 6.31
N VAL A 44 -3.76 13.96 5.84
CA VAL A 44 -3.72 13.50 4.45
C VAL A 44 -4.09 14.60 3.46
N ALA A 45 -5.08 15.43 3.80
CA ALA A 45 -5.49 16.58 2.99
C ALA A 45 -4.41 17.66 2.89
N SER A 46 -3.49 17.73 3.87
CA SER A 46 -2.39 18.70 3.90
C SER A 46 -1.13 18.25 3.16
N LEU A 47 -1.07 16.97 2.72
CA LEU A 47 0.11 16.41 2.09
C LEU A 47 0.50 17.18 0.83
N GLN A 48 1.81 17.35 0.65
CA GLN A 48 2.40 17.99 -0.53
C GLN A 48 3.34 17.06 -1.27
N LYS A 49 3.52 17.32 -2.57
CA LYS A 49 4.43 16.53 -3.41
C LYS A 49 5.85 16.51 -2.84
N GLY A 50 6.39 15.31 -2.65
CA GLY A 50 7.75 15.11 -2.15
C GLY A 50 7.88 15.22 -0.62
N GLN A 51 6.78 15.45 0.09
CA GLN A 51 6.75 15.38 1.54
C GLN A 51 6.97 13.93 1.99
N ILE A 52 7.76 13.74 3.05
CA ILE A 52 7.89 12.44 3.72
C ILE A 52 6.57 12.15 4.46
N ILE A 53 6.03 10.97 4.20
CA ILE A 53 4.79 10.51 4.81
C ILE A 53 5.08 9.99 6.22
N ASP A 54 4.27 10.44 7.16
CA ASP A 54 4.26 10.04 8.57
C ASP A 54 3.11 9.06 8.75
N TRP A 55 3.37 7.79 8.49
CA TRP A 55 2.38 6.72 8.53
C TRP A 55 1.74 6.54 9.92
N LYS A 56 2.37 7.04 10.99
CA LYS A 56 1.80 7.04 12.34
C LYS A 56 0.61 8.00 12.49
N LYS A 57 0.49 8.99 11.61
CA LYS A 57 -0.67 9.89 11.52
C LYS A 57 -1.71 9.39 10.55
N TRP A 58 -1.48 8.22 9.95
CA TRP A 58 -2.34 7.65 8.93
C TRP A 58 -3.28 6.62 9.54
N ASP A 59 -4.35 7.12 10.15
CA ASP A 59 -5.46 6.29 10.62
C ASP A 59 -6.76 6.70 9.91
N LEU A 60 -6.72 6.67 8.58
CA LEU A 60 -7.91 6.85 7.73
C LEU A 60 -8.35 5.50 7.19
N THR A 61 -9.66 5.37 7.00
CA THR A 61 -10.23 4.21 6.29
C THR A 61 -9.65 4.14 4.87
N CYS A 62 -9.19 2.97 4.44
CA CYS A 62 -8.58 2.78 3.11
C CYS A 62 -9.48 3.21 1.95
N SER A 63 -10.80 3.08 2.10
CA SER A 63 -11.80 3.50 1.10
C SER A 63 -12.00 5.02 0.99
N ASP A 64 -11.46 5.80 1.93
CA ASP A 64 -11.43 7.27 1.81
C ASP A 64 -10.29 7.75 0.91
N ILE A 65 -9.33 6.88 0.58
CA ILE A 65 -8.19 7.18 -0.30
C ILE A 65 -8.57 6.85 -1.75
N THR A 66 -8.21 7.73 -2.70
CA THR A 66 -8.48 7.48 -4.12
C THR A 66 -7.52 6.42 -4.69
N TRP A 67 -7.92 5.74 -5.76
CA TRP A 67 -7.02 4.81 -6.46
C TRP A 67 -5.79 5.47 -7.07
N GLU A 68 -5.90 6.72 -7.54
CA GLU A 68 -4.74 7.49 -7.97
C GLU A 68 -3.75 7.70 -6.83
N ALA A 69 -4.26 8.01 -5.63
CA ALA A 69 -3.44 8.16 -4.45
C ALA A 69 -2.84 6.83 -4.01
N TRP A 70 -3.58 5.74 -4.02
CA TRP A 70 -3.03 4.41 -3.77
C TRP A 70 -1.90 4.04 -4.72
N ASN A 71 -2.07 4.28 -6.02
CA ASN A 71 -1.01 4.07 -7.00
C ASN A 71 0.23 4.92 -6.69
N TYR A 72 0.06 6.14 -6.18
CA TYR A 72 1.17 6.98 -5.71
C TYR A 72 1.83 6.50 -4.42
N LEU A 73 1.04 6.05 -3.45
CA LEU A 73 1.49 5.64 -2.13
C LEU A 73 2.20 4.28 -2.15
N LEU A 74 1.74 3.36 -3.00
CA LEU A 74 2.20 1.97 -2.98
C LEU A 74 3.72 1.79 -3.17
N PRO A 75 4.39 2.46 -4.14
CA PRO A 75 5.84 2.41 -4.24
C PRO A 75 6.54 2.98 -2.99
N ILE A 76 5.97 3.99 -2.35
CA ILE A 76 6.51 4.60 -1.13
C ILE A 76 6.40 3.60 0.03
N MET A 77 5.23 3.01 0.23
CA MET A 77 4.98 1.97 1.23
C MET A 77 5.93 0.78 1.06
N GLN A 78 6.12 0.33 -0.18
CA GLN A 78 7.06 -0.76 -0.49
C GLN A 78 8.51 -0.41 -0.10
N ARG A 79 8.96 0.82 -0.35
CA ARG A 79 10.32 1.25 0.03
C ARG A 79 10.46 1.34 1.55
N GLU A 80 9.47 1.89 2.25
CA GLU A 80 9.48 1.97 3.71
C GLU A 80 9.46 0.58 4.34
N TYR A 81 8.65 -0.35 3.81
CA TYR A 81 8.66 -1.76 4.18
C TYR A 81 10.08 -2.36 4.14
N PHE A 82 10.77 -2.26 3.00
CA PHE A 82 12.12 -2.82 2.88
C PHE A 82 13.15 -2.13 3.78
N LYS A 83 12.99 -0.84 4.08
CA LYS A 83 13.86 -0.12 5.04
C LYS A 83 13.66 -0.59 6.48
N ASN A 84 12.45 -1.00 6.81
CA ASN A 84 12.06 -1.40 8.16
C ASN A 84 12.29 -2.88 8.45
N LEU A 85 12.59 -3.72 7.46
CA LEU A 85 12.95 -5.12 7.69
C LEU A 85 14.19 -5.28 8.61
N PRO A 86 14.24 -6.32 9.47
CA PRO A 86 13.22 -7.34 9.73
C PRO A 86 12.33 -6.96 10.93
N ASN A 87 12.11 -5.66 11.17
CA ASN A 87 11.30 -5.21 12.30
C ASN A 87 9.82 -5.49 12.01
N ASP A 88 8.99 -4.46 11.99
CA ASP A 88 7.55 -4.62 11.90
C ASP A 88 7.03 -4.28 10.50
N MET A 89 5.99 -5.01 10.08
CA MET A 89 5.16 -4.56 8.97
C MET A 89 4.31 -3.42 9.48
N GLU A 90 4.37 -2.25 8.83
CA GLU A 90 3.57 -1.12 9.29
C GLU A 90 2.07 -1.48 9.29
N ASP A 91 1.36 -1.19 10.39
CA ASP A 91 -0.08 -1.46 10.53
C ASP A 91 -0.90 -0.97 9.31
N TYR A 92 -0.49 0.15 8.72
CA TYR A 92 -1.17 0.71 7.55
C TYR A 92 -0.97 -0.14 6.29
N LEU A 93 0.19 -0.78 6.12
CA LEU A 93 0.44 -1.74 5.05
C LEU A 93 -0.41 -3.00 5.22
N MET A 94 -0.57 -3.51 6.45
CA MET A 94 -1.48 -4.61 6.73
C MET A 94 -2.94 -4.24 6.41
N LYS A 95 -3.42 -3.09 6.92
CA LYS A 95 -4.75 -2.56 6.60
C LYS A 95 -4.98 -2.40 5.10
N PHE A 96 -3.94 -2.03 4.34
CA PHE A 96 -4.01 -1.94 2.90
C PHE A 96 -4.15 -3.30 2.23
N PHE A 97 -3.41 -4.33 2.64
CA PHE A 97 -3.56 -5.67 2.07
C PHE A 97 -4.92 -6.31 2.40
N TRP A 98 -5.42 -6.12 3.63
CA TRP A 98 -6.79 -6.49 3.99
C TRP A 98 -7.80 -5.83 3.06
N TYR A 99 -7.71 -4.50 2.92
CA TYR A 99 -8.56 -3.74 2.01
C TYR A 99 -8.45 -4.23 0.57
N LEU A 100 -7.24 -4.53 0.10
CA LEU A 100 -7.01 -4.94 -1.28
C LEU A 100 -7.60 -6.32 -1.56
N SER A 101 -7.56 -7.25 -0.59
CA SER A 101 -8.10 -8.61 -0.74
C SER A 101 -9.62 -8.67 -0.88
N GLU A 102 -10.34 -7.58 -0.53
CA GLU A 102 -11.78 -7.49 -0.73
C GLU A 102 -12.17 -7.31 -2.21
N ASP A 103 -13.36 -7.81 -2.57
CA ASP A 103 -13.81 -7.92 -3.96
C ASP A 103 -13.81 -6.55 -4.70
N LYS A 104 -13.33 -6.57 -5.96
CA LYS A 104 -13.15 -5.45 -6.90
C LYS A 104 -11.98 -4.48 -6.62
N HIS A 105 -11.41 -4.46 -5.42
CA HIS A 105 -10.32 -3.54 -5.10
C HIS A 105 -9.02 -3.88 -5.85
N LEU A 106 -8.74 -5.17 -6.02
CA LEU A 106 -7.67 -5.65 -6.90
C LEU A 106 -7.83 -5.17 -8.34
N THR A 107 -9.03 -5.33 -8.90
CA THR A 107 -9.31 -4.93 -10.29
C THR A 107 -9.05 -3.43 -10.49
N ASP A 108 -9.49 -2.59 -9.56
CA ASP A 108 -9.29 -1.14 -9.64
C ASP A 108 -7.81 -0.75 -9.54
N LEU A 109 -7.05 -1.39 -8.64
CA LEU A 109 -5.60 -1.16 -8.55
C LEU A 109 -4.88 -1.62 -9.83
N PHE A 110 -5.20 -2.82 -10.34
CA PHE A 110 -4.54 -3.39 -11.50
C PHE A 110 -4.88 -2.69 -12.82
N ALA A 111 -5.98 -1.93 -12.86
CA ALA A 111 -6.28 -1.02 -13.97
C ALA A 111 -5.23 0.10 -14.10
N LEU A 112 -4.48 0.40 -13.03
CA LEU A 112 -3.42 1.42 -13.01
C LEU A 112 -2.02 0.85 -13.26
N PHE A 113 -1.88 -0.48 -13.32
CA PHE A 113 -0.60 -1.16 -13.47
C PHE A 113 -0.31 -1.53 -14.92
N ASN A 114 0.93 -1.30 -15.34
CA ASN A 114 1.46 -1.94 -16.54
C ASN A 114 1.94 -3.38 -16.22
N ASN A 115 2.34 -4.14 -17.24
CA ASN A 115 2.80 -5.52 -17.06
C ASN A 115 4.02 -5.64 -16.13
N THR A 116 4.95 -4.68 -16.19
CA THR A 116 6.13 -4.66 -15.31
C THR A 116 5.73 -4.43 -13.86
N ASP A 117 4.77 -3.56 -13.59
CA ASP A 117 4.25 -3.30 -12.25
C ASP A 117 3.58 -4.55 -11.67
N ARG A 118 2.80 -5.29 -12.48
CA ARG A 118 2.17 -6.54 -12.06
C ARG A 118 3.19 -7.59 -11.63
N VAL A 119 4.25 -7.76 -12.43
CA VAL A 119 5.35 -8.69 -12.11
C VAL A 119 6.03 -8.29 -10.81
N LYS A 120 6.42 -7.02 -10.68
CA LYS A 120 7.10 -6.51 -9.48
C LYS A 120 6.24 -6.58 -8.23
N PHE A 121 4.95 -6.29 -8.36
CA PHE A 121 4.00 -6.43 -7.26
C PHE A 121 3.87 -7.89 -6.84
N LYS A 122 3.70 -8.82 -7.79
CA LYS A 122 3.69 -10.27 -7.52
C LYS A 122 4.97 -10.72 -6.81
N GLU A 123 6.13 -10.29 -7.30
CA GLU A 123 7.43 -10.61 -6.68
C GLU A 123 7.53 -10.08 -5.26
N TRP A 124 7.03 -8.87 -5.00
CA TRP A 124 7.00 -8.31 -3.65
C TRP A 124 6.10 -9.09 -2.69
N LEU A 125 4.88 -9.45 -3.10
CA LEU A 125 3.98 -10.28 -2.25
C LEU A 125 4.60 -11.66 -1.99
N SER A 126 5.21 -12.25 -3.02
CA SER A 126 5.92 -13.53 -2.89
C SER A 126 7.12 -13.41 -1.93
N PHE A 127 7.83 -12.28 -1.96
CA PHE A 127 8.92 -12.02 -1.03
C PHE A 127 8.41 -11.91 0.41
N ILE A 128 7.32 -11.18 0.65
CA ILE A 128 6.73 -11.04 1.99
C ILE A 128 6.39 -12.42 2.55
N LEU A 129 5.71 -13.26 1.78
CA LEU A 129 5.26 -14.58 2.22
C LEU A 129 6.41 -15.59 2.38
N PHE A 130 7.29 -15.69 1.37
CA PHE A 130 8.13 -16.87 1.21
C PHE A 130 9.62 -16.65 1.49
N SER A 131 10.06 -15.40 1.65
CA SER A 131 11.49 -15.13 1.85
C SER A 131 11.99 -15.47 3.27
N GLY A 132 11.08 -15.57 4.24
CA GLY A 132 11.42 -15.75 5.66
C GLY A 132 12.07 -14.52 6.31
N ASN A 133 12.17 -13.38 5.60
CA ASN A 133 12.73 -12.13 6.13
C ASN A 133 11.71 -11.29 6.91
N ASP A 134 10.44 -11.56 6.72
CA ASP A 134 9.34 -10.90 7.40
C ASP A 134 8.76 -11.84 8.48
N PRO A 135 9.02 -11.59 9.76
CA PRO A 135 8.51 -12.45 10.84
C PRO A 135 7.01 -12.27 11.08
N PHE A 136 6.37 -11.27 10.48
CA PHE A 136 4.96 -10.92 10.68
C PHE A 136 4.07 -11.21 9.47
N SER A 137 4.63 -11.78 8.40
CA SER A 137 3.89 -12.11 7.17
C SER A 137 2.69 -13.03 7.40
N PHE A 138 2.74 -13.88 8.45
CA PHE A 138 1.63 -14.75 8.85
C PHE A 138 0.35 -13.99 9.23
N LEU A 139 0.44 -12.70 9.61
CA LEU A 139 -0.71 -11.88 9.98
C LEU A 139 -1.59 -11.48 8.78
N ILE A 140 -1.04 -11.57 7.57
CA ILE A 140 -1.72 -11.22 6.33
C ILE A 140 -1.59 -12.32 5.27
N GLU A 141 -1.28 -13.55 5.69
CA GLU A 141 -0.95 -14.66 4.79
C GLU A 141 -2.10 -14.97 3.85
N ASP A 142 -3.32 -15.11 4.40
CA ASP A 142 -4.52 -15.42 3.64
C ASP A 142 -4.81 -14.34 2.58
N GLU A 143 -4.65 -13.07 2.93
CA GLU A 143 -4.89 -11.96 2.00
C GLU A 143 -3.84 -11.90 0.90
N LEU A 144 -2.56 -12.08 1.24
CA LEU A 144 -1.50 -12.11 0.23
C LEU A 144 -1.64 -13.31 -0.71
N LEU A 145 -2.01 -14.48 -0.21
CA LEU A 145 -2.28 -15.67 -1.03
C LEU A 145 -3.49 -15.44 -1.94
N SER A 146 -4.57 -14.86 -1.44
CA SER A 146 -5.75 -14.51 -2.25
C SER A 146 -5.40 -13.52 -3.37
N ILE A 147 -4.59 -12.50 -3.07
CA ILE A 147 -4.12 -11.54 -4.07
C ILE A 147 -3.24 -12.23 -5.12
N LEU A 148 -2.32 -13.10 -4.71
CA LEU A 148 -1.46 -13.84 -5.61
C LEU A 148 -2.25 -14.74 -6.56
N ASP A 149 -3.24 -15.47 -6.04
CA ASP A 149 -4.14 -16.30 -6.84
C ASP A 149 -4.86 -15.46 -7.90
N TYR A 150 -5.41 -14.30 -7.51
CA TYR A 150 -6.03 -13.37 -8.47
C TYR A 150 -5.07 -12.96 -9.60
N ILE A 151 -3.81 -12.62 -9.27
CA ILE A 151 -2.81 -12.20 -10.26
C ILE A 151 -2.52 -13.30 -11.29
N GLU A 152 -2.57 -14.57 -10.90
CA GLU A 152 -2.31 -15.70 -11.82
C GLU A 152 -3.45 -15.96 -12.82
N HIS A 153 -4.62 -15.40 -12.56
CA HIS A 153 -5.84 -15.61 -13.35
C HIS A 153 -6.23 -14.41 -14.23
N ILE A 154 -5.41 -13.34 -14.29
CA ILE A 154 -5.63 -12.13 -15.12
C ILE A 154 -4.50 -11.86 -16.12
#